data_AF-X0YC83-F1
#
_entry.id   AF-X0YC83-F1
#
_cell.length_a   1.000
_cell.length_b   1.000
_cell.length_c   1.000
_cell.angle_alpha   90.00
_cell.angle_beta   90.00
_cell.angle_gamma   90.00
#
_symmetry.space_group_name_H-M   'P 1'
#
loop_
_entity.id
_entity.type
_entity.pdbx_description
1 polymer ?
#
loop_
_entity_poly.entity_id
_entity_poly.type
_entity_poly.pdbx_seq_one_letter_code
_entity_poly.pdbx_strand_id
1 'polypeptide(L)' 'MKIKAGDISISTFADGECSIKILTNVRGKDVFIIQGTCPPVNENLMKLLTIADALRRASAR' A
#
# COMPACT_ATOMS: atom_id res chain seq x y z
N MET A 1 20.54 -2.23 -5.74
CA MET A 1 20.28 -1.35 -4.58
C MET A 1 19.64 -2.21 -3.49
N LYS A 2 20.31 -2.46 -2.34
CA LYS A 2 19.74 -3.23 -1.23
C LYS A 2 18.92 -2.30 -0.34
N ILE A 3 17.64 -2.14 -0.66
CA ILE A 3 16.68 -1.37 0.14
C ILE A 3 15.75 -2.38 0.81
N LYS A 4 15.54 -2.25 2.11
CA LYS A 4 14.59 -3.11 2.83
C LYS A 4 13.17 -2.57 2.57
N ALA A 5 12.27 -3.44 2.10
CA ALA A 5 10.87 -3.09 1.97
C ALA A 5 10.27 -2.80 3.36
N GLY A 6 9.35 -1.81 3.42
CA GLY A 6 8.56 -1.57 4.62
C GLY A 6 7.61 -2.73 4.89
N ASP A 7 7.35 -3.01 6.16
CA ASP A 7 6.39 -4.05 6.55
C ASP A 7 4.96 -3.54 6.34
N ILE A 8 4.23 -4.22 5.47
CA ILE A 8 2.84 -3.93 5.11
C ILE A 8 2.06 -5.24 5.07
N SER A 9 0.86 -5.24 5.66
CA SER A 9 -0.07 -6.35 5.57
C SER A 9 -1.19 -5.98 4.61
N ILE A 10 -1.43 -6.86 3.63
CA ILE A 10 -2.47 -6.72 2.61
C ILE A 10 -3.35 -7.97 2.71
N SER A 11 -4.64 -7.77 2.91
CA SER A 11 -5.63 -8.86 2.91
C SER A 11 -6.84 -8.49 2.06
N THR A 12 -7.54 -9.51 1.57
CA THR A 12 -8.79 -9.36 0.82
C THR A 12 -9.90 -9.99 1.63
N PHE A 13 -10.98 -9.24 1.85
CA PHE A 13 -12.18 -9.72 2.52
C PHE A 13 -13.04 -10.57 1.58
N ALA A 14 -14.00 -11.30 2.12
CA ALA A 14 -14.85 -12.23 1.36
C ALA A 14 -15.77 -11.53 0.34
N ASP A 15 -16.02 -10.23 0.53
CA ASP A 15 -16.77 -9.35 -0.38
C ASP A 15 -15.90 -8.76 -1.51
N GLY A 16 -14.60 -9.02 -1.52
CA GLY A 16 -13.66 -8.48 -2.50
C GLY A 16 -13.03 -7.15 -2.10
N GLU A 17 -13.34 -6.60 -0.93
CA GLU A 17 -12.68 -5.39 -0.43
C GLU A 17 -11.23 -5.68 -0.02
N CYS A 18 -10.32 -4.73 -0.28
CA CYS A 18 -8.92 -4.85 0.11
C CYS A 18 -8.61 -4.05 1.37
N SER A 19 -8.07 -4.72 2.38
CA SER A 19 -7.56 -4.12 3.62
C SER A 19 -6.05 -3.98 3.56
N ILE A 20 -5.55 -2.79 3.86
CA ILE A 20 -4.12 -2.48 3.93
C ILE A 20 -3.79 -1.93 5.30
N LYS A 21 -2.76 -2.50 5.93
CA LYS A 21 -2.23 -2.05 7.20
C LYS A 21 -0.72 -1.85 7.10
N ILE A 22 -0.29 -0.60 7.30
CA ILE A 22 1.13 -0.23 7.38
C ILE A 22 1.62 -0.56 8.79
N LEU A 23 2.60 -1.46 8.91
CA LEU A 23 3.13 -1.90 10.21
C LEU A 23 4.42 -1.14 10.59
N THR A 24 4.98 -0.37 9.67
CA THR A 24 6.19 0.43 9.87
C THR A 24 5.86 1.90 10.10
N ASN A 25 6.64 2.60 10.93
CA ASN A 25 6.48 4.05 11.07
C ASN A 25 6.97 4.79 9.82
N VAL A 26 6.03 5.46 9.13
CA VAL A 26 6.21 6.21 7.88
C VAL A 26 6.02 7.73 8.03
N ARG A 27 5.75 8.24 9.24
CA ARG A 27 5.46 9.66 9.46
C ARG A 27 6.66 10.54 9.08
N GLY A 28 6.43 11.52 8.21
CA GLY A 28 7.44 12.48 7.75
C GLY A 28 8.55 11.87 6.89
N LYS A 29 8.39 10.62 6.44
CA LYS A 29 9.32 9.95 5.53
C LYS A 29 8.81 10.03 4.10
N ASP A 30 9.74 10.11 3.15
CA ASP A 30 9.45 9.93 1.73
C ASP A 30 9.19 8.44 1.49
N VAL A 31 8.00 8.12 0.98
CA VAL A 31 7.58 6.72 0.74
C VAL A 31 7.32 6.50 -0.74
N PHE A 32 7.88 5.43 -1.28
CA PHE A 32 7.67 5.01 -2.65
C PHE A 32 6.81 3.75 -2.67
N ILE A 33 5.73 3.78 -3.44
CA ILE A 33 4.89 2.61 -3.68
C ILE A 33 5.35 1.97 -4.99
N ILE A 34 5.70 0.69 -4.93
CA ILE A 34 6.03 -0.10 -6.12
C ILE A 34 4.92 -1.12 -6.28
N GLN A 35 3.96 -0.81 -7.17
CA GLN A 35 2.89 -1.74 -7.50
C GLN A 35 2.63 -1.74 -9.00
N GLY A 36 2.60 -2.93 -9.60
CA GLY A 36 2.26 -3.12 -11.01
C GLY A 36 0.74 -3.13 -11.19
N THR A 37 0.24 -2.52 -12.27
CA THR A 37 -1.18 -2.50 -12.64
C THR A 37 -1.55 -3.61 -13.64
N CYS A 38 -0.79 -4.70 -13.66
CA CYS A 38 -1.04 -5.85 -14.52
C CYS A 38 -2.38 -6.55 -14.17
N PRO A 39 -2.92 -7.42 -15.02
CA PRO A 39 -4.11 -8.20 -14.70
C PRO A 39 -3.97 -8.97 -13.37
N PRO A 40 -4.94 -8.90 -12.44
CA PRO A 40 -6.21 -8.16 -12.51
C PRO A 40 -6.04 -6.65 -12.29
N VAL A 41 -6.26 -5.87 -13.36
CA VAL A 41 -5.93 -4.43 -13.41
C VAL A 41 -6.69 -3.64 -12.35
N ASN A 42 -8.00 -3.89 -12.24
CA ASN A 42 -8.88 -3.15 -11.33
C ASN A 42 -8.50 -3.38 -9.86
N GLU A 43 -8.21 -4.62 -9.46
CA GLU A 43 -7.77 -4.91 -8.09
C GLU A 43 -6.42 -4.26 -7.79
N ASN A 44 -5.49 -4.30 -8.74
CA ASN A 44 -4.17 -3.71 -8.55
C ASN A 44 -4.22 -2.19 -8.48
N LEU A 45 -5.12 -1.55 -9.25
CA LEU A 45 -5.41 -0.13 -9.14
C LEU A 45 -6.02 0.20 -7.78
N MET A 46 -7.03 -0.56 -7.33
CA MET A 46 -7.65 -0.34 -6.02
C MET A 46 -6.66 -0.52 -4.88
N LYS A 47 -5.81 -1.56 -4.91
CA LYS A 47 -4.71 -1.75 -3.95
C LYS A 47 -3.79 -0.54 -3.91
N LEU A 48 -3.36 -0.02 -5.06
CA LEU A 48 -2.49 1.15 -5.14
C LEU A 48 -3.13 2.39 -4.50
N LEU A 49 -4.39 2.67 -4.82
CA LEU A 49 -5.12 3.83 -4.27
C LEU A 49 -5.30 3.71 -2.76
N THR A 50 -5.65 2.52 -2.27
CA THR A 50 -5.82 2.28 -0.82
C THR A 50 -4.49 2.36 -0.07
N ILE A 51 -3.37 1.90 -0.66
CA ILE A 51 -2.03 2.08 -0.06
C ILE A 51 -1.70 3.57 0.02
N ALA A 52 -1.95 4.32 -1.05
CA ALA A 52 -1.69 5.76 -1.09
C ALA A 52 -2.51 6.53 -0.04
N ASP A 53 -3.81 6.20 0.11
CA ASP A 53 -4.64 6.82 1.15
C ASP A 53 -4.17 6.45 2.57
N ALA A 54 -3.81 5.19 2.81
CA ALA A 54 -3.26 4.76 4.10
C ALA A 54 -1.96 5.50 4.46
N LEU A 55 -1.05 5.69 3.50
CA LEU A 55 0.19 6.44 3.68
C LEU A 55 -0.07 7.92 3.97
N ARG A 56 -1.02 8.53 3.23
CA ARG A 56 -1.44 9.91 3.46
C ARG A 56 -2.00 10.10 4.87
N ARG A 57 -2.87 9.20 5.33
CA ARG A 57 -3.41 9.24 6.71
C ARG A 57 -2.33 8.99 7.77
N ALA A 58 -1.32 8.19 7.45
CA ALA A 58 -0.15 7.98 8.31
C ALA A 58 0.83 9.18 8.33
N SER A 59 0.51 10.28 7.63
CA SER A 59 1.36 11.48 7.52
C SER A 59 2.73 11.19 6.88
N ALA A 60 2.78 10.28 5.92
CA ALA A 60 3.91 10.17 4.99
C ALA A 60 4.01 11.43 4.14
N ARG A 61 5.22 11.77 3.70
CA ARG A 61 5.50 12.96 2.89
C ARG A 61 5.60 12.62 1.41
#